data_AF-A0A6J4E982-F1
#
_entry.id   AF-A0A6J4E982-F1
#
_cell.length_a   1.000
_cell.length_b   1.000
_cell.length_c   1.000
_cell.angle_alpha   90.00
_cell.angle_beta   90.00
_cell.angle_gamma   90.00
#
_symmetry.space_group_name_H-M   'P 1'
#
loop_
_entity.id
_entity.type
_entity.pdbx_description
1 polymer ?
#
loop_
_entity_poly.entity_id
_entity_poly.type
_entity_poly.pdbx_seq_one_letter_code
_entity_poly.pdbx_strand_id
1 'polypeptide(L)'
;MDLQIDDFYKDCAAGMLMLYQAFPRKVALYIEDLIGHEEPDEFGLPSKRHQGCLGALIWLAEEGYIRYESTIRYEALDQAVLSEKGFLRLSRTLPHAVRSDDELPPSVRRVHATLAHQLREALASRNSERTARLTRLLFVGTGGTTGDTV
;
A
#
# COMPACT_ATOMS: atom_id res chain seq x y z
N MET A 1 19.40 -0.25 4.67
CA MET A 1 18.63 -0.73 3.51
C MET A 1 18.83 0.29 2.40
N ASP A 2 18.70 -0.08 1.12
CA ASP A 2 18.76 0.90 0.03
C ASP A 2 17.57 1.86 0.16
N LEU A 3 17.83 3.17 0.26
CA LEU A 3 16.82 4.19 0.48
C LEU A 3 15.70 4.14 -0.57
N GLN A 4 16.05 3.82 -1.82
CA GLN A 4 15.08 3.72 -2.91
C GLN A 4 14.09 2.57 -2.69
N ILE A 5 14.55 1.46 -2.11
CA ILE A 5 13.72 0.29 -1.81
C ILE A 5 12.81 0.57 -0.61
N ASP A 6 13.29 1.30 0.39
CA ASP A 6 12.46 1.73 1.52
C ASP A 6 11.34 2.67 1.07
N ASP A 7 11.64 3.60 0.17
CA ASP A 7 10.65 4.51 -0.38
C ASP A 7 9.63 3.78 -1.26
N PHE A 8 10.07 2.82 -2.09
CA PHE A 8 9.17 1.92 -2.82
C PHE A 8 8.16 1.24 -1.88
N TYR A 9 8.61 0.69 -0.75
CA TYR A 9 7.68 0.04 0.19
C TYR A 9 6.69 1.00 0.83
N LYS A 10 7.11 2.25 1.10
CA LYS A 10 6.22 3.28 1.64
C LYS A 10 5.19 3.70 0.58
N ASP A 11 5.62 3.93 -0.65
CA ASP A 11 4.75 4.33 -1.77
C ASP A 11 3.68 3.28 -2.05
N CYS A 12 4.09 2.02 -2.15
CA CYS A 12 3.14 0.93 -2.34
C CYS A 12 2.14 0.84 -1.19
N ALA A 13 2.59 0.96 0.06
CA ALA A 13 1.71 0.92 1.22
C ALA A 13 0.71 2.08 1.23
N ALA A 14 1.18 3.30 1.00
CA ALA A 14 0.36 4.51 1.02
C ALA A 14 -0.70 4.48 -0.09
N GLY A 15 -0.29 4.18 -1.34
CA GLY A 15 -1.22 4.09 -2.47
C GLY A 15 -2.28 3.01 -2.29
N MET A 16 -1.86 1.81 -1.88
CA MET A 16 -2.77 0.70 -1.57
C MET A 16 -3.75 1.05 -0.45
N LEU A 17 -3.30 1.75 0.61
CA LEU A 17 -4.13 2.11 1.75
C LEU A 17 -5.11 3.25 1.42
N MET A 18 -4.73 4.20 0.57
CA MET A 18 -5.65 5.23 0.06
C MET A 18 -6.78 4.59 -0.75
N LEU A 19 -6.44 3.71 -1.69
CA LEU A 19 -7.44 3.01 -2.51
C LEU A 19 -8.33 2.08 -1.67
N TYR A 20 -7.80 1.45 -0.62
CA TYR A 20 -8.59 0.64 0.31
C TYR A 20 -9.66 1.45 1.04
N GLN A 21 -9.37 2.71 1.38
CA GLN A 21 -10.34 3.60 2.02
C GLN A 21 -11.43 4.09 1.07
N ALA A 22 -11.12 4.17 -0.23
CA ALA A 22 -12.05 4.61 -1.26
C ALA A 22 -12.87 3.46 -1.89
N PHE A 23 -12.38 2.23 -1.80
CA PHE A 23 -12.96 1.04 -2.43
C PHE A 23 -14.46 0.87 -2.08
N PRO A 24 -15.34 0.50 -3.04
CA PRO A 24 -15.05 0.10 -4.43
C PRO A 24 -15.06 1.27 -5.43
N ARG A 25 -15.05 2.53 -4.97
CA ARG A 25 -15.08 3.68 -5.87
C ARG A 25 -13.74 3.85 -6.58
N LYS A 26 -13.80 4.24 -7.85
CA LYS A 26 -12.66 4.75 -8.59
C LYS A 26 -12.37 6.18 -8.14
N VAL A 27 -11.10 6.50 -7.92
CA VAL A 27 -10.64 7.82 -7.47
C VAL A 27 -9.36 8.22 -8.20
N ALA A 28 -9.10 9.52 -8.32
CA ALA A 28 -7.77 9.99 -8.70
C ALA A 28 -6.82 9.78 -7.50
N LEU A 29 -5.64 9.23 -7.76
CA LEU A 29 -4.59 9.01 -6.77
C LEU A 29 -3.40 9.89 -7.12
N TYR A 30 -3.30 11.04 -6.46
CA TYR A 30 -2.23 12.01 -6.68
C TYR A 30 -0.95 11.60 -5.95
N ILE A 31 0.19 11.81 -6.60
CA ILE A 31 1.51 11.51 -6.03
C ILE A 31 1.80 12.41 -4.82
N GLU A 32 1.41 13.68 -4.90
CA GLU A 32 1.60 14.66 -3.81
C GLU A 32 0.90 14.23 -2.51
N ASP A 33 -0.26 13.58 -2.59
CA ASP A 33 -0.98 13.06 -1.41
C ASP A 33 -0.21 11.92 -0.71
N LEU A 34 0.71 11.25 -1.43
CA LEU A 34 1.48 10.10 -0.92
C LEU A 34 2.82 10.52 -0.35
N ILE A 35 3.52 11.45 -1.00
CA ILE A 35 4.91 11.80 -0.68
C ILE A 35 5.08 13.24 -0.20
N GLY A 36 4.03 14.05 -0.30
CA GLY A 36 4.09 15.50 -0.12
C GLY A 36 4.45 16.24 -1.40
N HIS A 37 4.44 17.57 -1.32
CA HIS A 37 4.85 18.42 -2.43
C HIS A 37 6.36 18.30 -2.67
N GLU A 38 6.71 18.06 -3.93
CA GLU A 38 8.09 17.96 -4.42
C GLU A 38 8.29 19.04 -5.48
N GLU A 39 9.25 19.93 -5.25
CA GLU A 39 9.58 20.97 -6.22
C GLU A 39 10.10 20.35 -7.52
N PRO A 40 9.52 20.69 -8.68
CA PRO A 40 10.07 20.32 -9.98
C PRO A 40 11.49 20.88 -10.16
N ASP A 41 12.26 20.27 -11.05
CA ASP A 41 13.57 20.81 -11.40
C ASP A 41 13.46 22.11 -12.23
N GLU A 42 14.62 22.67 -12.59
CA GLU A 42 14.72 23.92 -13.37
C GLU A 42 14.08 23.84 -14.77
N PHE A 43 13.76 22.63 -15.25
CA PHE A 43 13.07 22.37 -16.51
C PHE A 43 11.59 21.99 -16.31
N GLY A 44 11.10 22.01 -15.08
CA GLY A 44 9.74 21.61 -14.72
C GLY A 44 9.53 20.09 -14.72
N LEU A 45 10.59 19.28 -14.69
CA LEU A 45 10.48 17.83 -14.61
C LEU A 45 10.27 17.37 -13.17
N PRO A 46 9.50 16.28 -12.96
CA PRO A 46 9.26 15.75 -11.62
C PRO A 46 10.57 15.24 -10.99
N SER A 47 10.72 15.44 -9.68
CA SER A 47 11.88 14.97 -8.92
C SER A 47 12.02 13.43 -9.00
N LYS A 48 13.22 12.90 -8.70
CA LYS A 48 13.44 11.44 -8.65
C LYS A 48 12.50 10.75 -7.66
N ARG A 49 12.17 11.42 -6.55
CA ARG A 49 11.26 10.89 -5.52
C ARG A 49 9.84 10.78 -6.05
N HIS A 50 9.39 11.82 -6.77
CA HIS A 50 8.10 11.88 -7.44
C HIS A 50 7.98 10.79 -8.52
N GLN A 51 8.99 10.67 -9.39
CA GLN A 51 9.05 9.64 -10.42
C GLN A 51 9.06 8.23 -9.81
N GLY A 52 9.79 8.04 -8.71
CA GLY A 52 9.84 6.78 -7.97
C GLY A 52 8.47 6.35 -7.44
N CYS A 53 7.70 7.29 -6.87
CA CYS A 53 6.36 7.01 -6.37
C CYS A 53 5.41 6.63 -7.51
N LEU A 54 5.39 7.40 -8.59
CA LEU A 54 4.58 7.09 -9.77
C LEU A 54 4.94 5.71 -10.35
N GLY A 55 6.23 5.41 -10.46
CA GLY A 55 6.73 4.10 -10.89
C GLY A 55 6.26 2.96 -9.98
N ALA A 56 6.26 3.16 -8.67
CA ALA A 56 5.76 2.16 -7.71
C ALA A 56 4.26 1.88 -7.89
N LEU A 57 3.44 2.92 -8.16
CA LEU A 57 2.01 2.75 -8.41
C LEU A 57 1.73 2.06 -9.75
N ILE A 58 2.47 2.42 -10.81
CA ILE A 58 2.37 1.76 -12.11
C ILE A 58 2.76 0.28 -11.98
N TRP A 59 3.85 -0.01 -11.27
CA TRP A 59 4.27 -1.39 -10.99
C TRP A 59 3.19 -2.17 -10.23
N LEU A 60 2.53 -1.58 -9.23
CA LEU A 60 1.40 -2.21 -8.56
C LEU A 60 0.25 -2.54 -9.52
N ALA A 61 -0.01 -1.70 -10.52
CA ALA A 61 -1.03 -1.94 -11.52
C ALA A 61 -0.64 -3.08 -12.48
N GLU A 62 0.62 -3.10 -12.94
CA GLU A 62 1.18 -4.15 -13.79
C GLU A 62 1.14 -5.52 -13.11
N GLU A 63 1.47 -5.55 -11.81
CA GLU A 63 1.37 -6.75 -10.97
C GLU A 63 -0.07 -7.09 -10.54
N GLY A 64 -1.06 -6.31 -11.00
CA GLY A 64 -2.48 -6.56 -10.80
C GLY A 64 -2.97 -6.34 -9.37
N TYR A 65 -2.29 -5.54 -8.54
CA TYR A 65 -2.78 -5.12 -7.22
C TYR A 65 -3.84 -4.02 -7.31
N ILE A 66 -3.70 -3.15 -8.30
CA ILE A 66 -4.62 -2.03 -8.55
C ILE A 66 -5.00 -2.02 -10.03
N ARG A 67 -6.02 -1.23 -10.37
CA ARG A 67 -6.41 -0.91 -11.75
C ARG A 67 -6.57 0.60 -11.84
N TYR A 68 -6.21 1.17 -12.98
CA TYR A 68 -6.41 2.59 -13.30
C TYR A 68 -6.71 2.74 -14.80
N GLU A 69 -7.21 3.89 -15.21
CA GLU A 69 -7.61 4.13 -16.62
C GLU A 69 -6.51 4.85 -17.41
N SER A 70 -5.95 5.91 -16.84
CA SER A 70 -4.88 6.69 -17.46
C SER A 70 -4.06 7.41 -16.39
N THR A 71 -2.91 7.96 -16.77
CA THR A 71 -2.17 8.89 -15.91
C THR A 71 -2.60 10.33 -16.19
N ILE A 72 -2.64 11.16 -15.15
CA ILE A 72 -2.76 12.62 -15.29
C ILE A 72 -1.33 13.17 -15.37
N ARG A 73 -0.77 13.21 -16.57
CA ARG A 73 0.66 13.51 -16.79
C ARG A 73 1.55 12.63 -15.88
N TYR A 74 2.35 13.27 -15.02
CA TYR A 74 3.17 12.64 -13.99
C TYR A 74 2.57 12.80 -12.59
N GLU A 75 1.41 13.45 -12.45
CA GLU A 75 0.86 13.91 -11.17
C GLU A 75 0.01 12.86 -10.47
N ALA A 76 -0.67 11.99 -11.23
CA ALA A 76 -1.63 11.05 -10.65
C ALA A 76 -1.92 9.84 -11.54
N LEU A 77 -2.49 8.80 -10.92
CA LEU A 77 -3.30 7.80 -11.61
C LEU A 77 -4.78 8.21 -11.57
N ASP A 78 -5.45 8.27 -12.72
CA ASP A 78 -6.89 8.56 -12.78
C ASP A 78 -7.72 7.27 -12.75
N GLN A 79 -8.92 7.37 -12.17
CA GLN A 79 -9.88 6.29 -12.02
C GLN A 79 -9.28 5.02 -11.37
N ALA A 80 -8.36 5.22 -10.43
CA ALA A 80 -7.66 4.16 -9.72
C ALA A 80 -8.57 3.46 -8.71
N VAL A 81 -8.46 2.14 -8.61
CA VAL A 81 -9.21 1.29 -7.69
C VAL A 81 -8.43 0.01 -7.37
N LEU A 82 -8.67 -0.60 -6.21
CA LEU A 82 -8.09 -1.92 -5.91
C LEU A 82 -8.60 -3.01 -6.86
N SER A 83 -7.72 -3.94 -7.19
CA SER A 83 -8.13 -5.24 -7.74
C SER A 83 -8.60 -6.18 -6.62
N GLU A 84 -9.11 -7.36 -7.00
CA GLU A 84 -9.36 -8.43 -6.03
C GLU A 84 -8.08 -8.82 -5.27
N LYS A 85 -6.96 -9.00 -5.99
CA LYS A 85 -5.65 -9.32 -5.39
C LYS A 85 -5.26 -8.25 -4.37
N GLY A 86 -5.37 -6.97 -4.71
CA GLY A 86 -5.04 -5.88 -3.79
C GLY A 86 -5.94 -5.87 -2.55
N PHE A 87 -7.25 -5.99 -2.76
CA PHE A 87 -8.24 -6.01 -1.69
C PHE A 87 -8.03 -7.17 -0.71
N LEU A 88 -7.86 -8.39 -1.21
CA LEU A 88 -7.67 -9.58 -0.37
C LEU A 88 -6.35 -9.53 0.42
N ARG A 89 -5.27 -8.98 -0.17
CA ARG A 89 -3.99 -8.83 0.51
C ARG A 89 -4.08 -7.88 1.70
N LEU A 90 -4.85 -6.80 1.57
CA LEU A 90 -5.04 -5.80 2.62
C LEU A 90 -6.04 -6.23 3.69
N SER A 91 -7.10 -6.94 3.31
CA SER A 91 -8.16 -7.37 4.23
C SER A 91 -7.80 -8.61 5.04
N ARG A 92 -6.75 -9.36 4.65
CA ARG A 92 -6.32 -10.53 5.42
C ARG A 92 -5.93 -10.16 6.85
N THR A 93 -6.21 -11.09 7.75
CA THR A 93 -5.80 -11.01 9.16
C THR A 93 -4.35 -11.47 9.31
N LEU A 94 -3.56 -10.72 10.06
CA LEU A 94 -2.22 -11.08 10.45
C LEU A 94 -2.23 -11.78 11.83
N PRO A 95 -1.64 -12.98 11.94
CA PRO A 95 -1.41 -13.59 13.25
C PRO A 95 -0.59 -12.66 14.15
N HIS A 96 -0.95 -12.59 15.43
CA HIS A 96 -0.23 -11.79 16.45
C HIS A 96 -0.16 -10.28 16.19
N ALA A 97 -0.98 -9.72 15.28
CA ALA A 97 -1.03 -8.28 15.05
C ALA A 97 -1.69 -7.49 16.19
N VAL A 98 -2.58 -8.13 16.94
CA VAL A 98 -3.19 -7.57 18.16
C VAL A 98 -2.67 -8.37 19.35
N ARG A 99 -2.24 -7.68 20.40
CA ARG A 99 -1.78 -8.35 21.62
C ARG A 99 -2.98 -8.97 22.34
N SER A 100 -2.78 -10.13 22.93
CA SER A 100 -3.84 -10.82 23.68
C SER A 100 -4.36 -9.95 24.84
N ASP A 101 -3.49 -9.11 25.40
CA ASP A 101 -3.75 -8.25 26.56
C ASP A 101 -4.55 -6.97 26.21
N ASP A 102 -4.75 -6.67 24.93
CA ASP A 102 -5.62 -5.55 24.54
C ASP A 102 -7.08 -5.91 24.86
N GLU A 103 -7.70 -5.24 25.83
CA GLU A 103 -9.14 -5.34 26.15
C GLU A 103 -10.00 -4.67 25.05
N LEU A 104 -9.91 -5.20 23.82
CA LEU A 104 -10.68 -4.72 22.68
C LEU A 104 -11.89 -5.64 22.43
N PRO A 105 -13.06 -5.07 22.11
CA PRO A 105 -14.20 -5.84 21.61
C PRO A 105 -13.81 -6.72 20.42
N PRO A 106 -14.42 -7.92 20.25
CA PRO A 106 -14.06 -8.84 19.17
C PRO A 106 -14.11 -8.25 17.76
N SER A 107 -15.06 -7.33 17.49
CA SER A 107 -15.18 -6.63 16.21
C SER A 107 -13.99 -5.70 15.94
N VAL A 108 -13.57 -4.93 16.94
CA VAL A 108 -12.42 -4.02 16.85
C VAL A 108 -11.13 -4.81 16.69
N ARG A 109 -10.97 -5.89 17.46
CA ARG A 109 -9.82 -6.80 17.34
C ARG A 109 -9.66 -7.35 15.92
N ARG A 110 -10.76 -7.75 15.27
CA ARG A 110 -10.75 -8.24 13.88
C ARG A 110 -10.24 -7.18 12.91
N VAL A 111 -10.71 -5.94 13.03
CA VAL A 111 -10.26 -4.82 12.19
C VAL A 111 -8.79 -4.50 12.45
N HIS A 112 -8.39 -4.43 13.72
CA HIS A 112 -7.02 -4.11 14.11
C HIS A 112 -6.02 -5.17 13.64
N ALA A 113 -6.46 -6.42 13.54
CA ALA A 113 -5.64 -7.52 13.05
C ALA A 113 -5.47 -7.53 11.51
N THR A 114 -6.18 -6.69 10.76
CA THR A 114 -6.01 -6.62 9.29
C THR A 114 -4.66 -6.00 8.91
N LEU A 115 -4.09 -6.44 7.78
CA LEU A 115 -2.89 -5.81 7.24
C LEU A 115 -3.11 -4.32 6.95
N ALA A 116 -4.28 -3.95 6.43
CA ALA A 116 -4.64 -2.56 6.16
C ALA A 116 -4.52 -1.68 7.41
N HIS A 117 -5.05 -2.14 8.55
CA HIS A 117 -4.93 -1.41 9.81
C HIS A 117 -3.47 -1.35 10.29
N GLN A 118 -2.74 -2.46 10.22
CA GLN A 118 -1.34 -2.50 10.63
C GLN A 118 -0.45 -1.57 9.80
N LEU A 119 -0.71 -1.45 8.48
CA LEU A 119 -0.03 -0.51 7.60
C LEU A 119 -0.39 0.94 7.95
N ARG A 120 -1.66 1.23 8.24
CA ARG A 120 -2.09 2.56 8.69
C ARG A 120 -1.32 3.01 9.92
N GLU A 121 -1.23 2.15 10.93
CA GLU A 121 -0.49 2.43 12.16
C GLU A 121 1.03 2.60 11.91
N ALA A 122 1.61 1.80 11.01
CA ALA A 122 3.03 1.90 10.67
C ALA A 122 3.38 3.20 9.94
N LEU A 123 2.53 3.64 9.01
CA LEU A 123 2.67 4.92 8.30
C LEU A 123 2.45 6.10 9.26
N ALA A 124 1.42 6.05 10.11
CA ALA A 124 1.13 7.10 11.08
C ALA A 124 2.29 7.28 12.10
N SER A 125 2.90 6.18 12.53
CA SER A 125 4.06 6.19 13.43
C SER A 125 5.39 6.51 12.75
N ARG A 126 5.40 6.74 11.42
CA ARG A 126 6.60 6.96 10.59
C ARG A 126 7.68 5.89 10.79
N ASN A 127 7.29 4.68 11.12
CA ASN A 127 8.21 3.57 11.35
C ASN A 127 8.53 2.90 10.01
N SER A 128 9.64 3.31 9.37
CA SER A 128 10.05 2.82 8.04
C SER A 128 10.29 1.31 8.02
N GLU A 129 10.95 0.77 9.04
CA GLU A 129 11.24 -0.66 9.14
C GLU A 129 9.96 -1.49 9.25
N ARG A 130 9.03 -1.07 10.13
CA ARG A 130 7.73 -1.71 10.29
C ARG A 130 6.91 -1.61 9.00
N THR A 131 6.94 -0.45 8.34
CA THR A 131 6.26 -0.23 7.06
C THR A 131 6.80 -1.19 6.02
N ALA A 132 8.11 -1.21 5.78
CA ALA A 132 8.76 -2.11 4.81
C ALA A 132 8.44 -3.58 5.10
N ARG A 133 8.50 -4.01 6.37
CA ARG A 133 8.17 -5.38 6.77
C ARG A 133 6.72 -5.74 6.44
N LEU A 134 5.76 -4.85 6.75
CA LEU A 134 4.34 -5.09 6.48
C LEU A 134 4.03 -5.03 4.98
N THR A 135 4.61 -4.08 4.25
CA THR A 135 4.44 -3.96 2.79
C THR A 135 4.93 -5.21 2.09
N ARG A 136 6.07 -5.79 2.49
CA ARG A 136 6.56 -7.07 1.92
C ARG A 136 5.52 -8.18 1.98
N LEU A 137 4.71 -8.22 3.04
CA LEU A 137 3.68 -9.24 3.14
C LEU A 137 2.64 -9.11 2.00
N LEU A 138 2.41 -7.92 1.42
CA LEU A 138 1.54 -7.74 0.24
C LEU A 138 2.03 -8.58 -0.95
N PHE A 139 3.35 -8.73 -1.06
CA PHE A 139 4.03 -9.36 -2.19
C PHE A 139 4.32 -10.84 -1.96
N VAL A 140 4.40 -11.28 -0.71
CA VAL A 140 4.49 -12.71 -0.39
C VAL A 140 3.18 -13.38 -0.82
N GLY A 141 3.29 -14.28 -1.81
CA GLY A 141 2.21 -15.15 -2.22
C GLY A 141 1.66 -15.90 -1.01
N THR A 142 0.34 -16.11 -0.99
CA THR A 142 -0.26 -17.12 -0.11
C THR A 142 0.17 -18.46 -0.68
N GLY A 143 1.44 -18.84 -0.51
CA GLY A 143 1.89 -20.19 -0.77
C GLY A 143 0.97 -21.08 0.04
N GLY A 144 0.23 -21.94 -0.67
CA GLY A 144 -0.74 -22.83 -0.07
C GLY A 144 -0.09 -23.51 1.13
N THR A 145 -0.80 -23.54 2.24
CA THR A 145 -0.64 -24.64 3.19
C THR A 145 -0.77 -25.92 2.36
N THR A 146 0.36 -26.57 2.09
CA THR A 146 0.45 -27.94 1.59
C THR A 146 -0.19 -28.81 2.66
N GLY A 147 -1.50 -28.93 2.60
CA GLY A 147 -2.34 -29.76 3.45
C GLY A 147 -3.24 -30.57 2.53
N ASP A 148 -2.62 -31.51 1.83
CA ASP A 148 -3.27 -32.70 1.27
C ASP A 148 -2.17 -33.68 0.86
N THR A 149 -1.66 -34.41 1.84
CA THR A 149 -1.14 -35.76 1.61
C THR A 149 -2.08 -36.70 2.35
N VAL A 150 -2.91 -37.35 1.52
CA VAL A 150 -3.59 -38.65 1.64
C VAL A 150 -3.65 -39.29 3.02
#